data_AF-A0AAV6XIN5-F1
#
_entry.id   AF-A0AAV6XIN5-F1
#
_cell.length_a   1.000
_cell.length_b   1.000
_cell.length_c   1.000
_cell.angle_alpha   90.00
_cell.angle_beta   90.00
_cell.angle_gamma   90.00
#
_symmetry.space_group_name_H-M   'P 1'
#
loop_
_entity.id
_entity.type
_entity.pdbx_description
1 polymer ?
#
loop_
_entity_poly.entity_id
_entity_poly.type
_entity_poly.pdbx_seq_one_letter_code
_entity_poly.pdbx_strand_id
1 'polypeptide(L)'
;MRFRYRWSSDLHFINTPDHLCSYNYINNVTEALLFLSHFIGDIHQPLHVGFRSDKGGNTIKVTWFNRKDVLHHVWDTDLIKREEGRFNVSNVDEFITEIQQKIKSKWVNQVNVWQACSGNKRTCPNM
;
A
#
# COMPACT_ATOMS: atom_id res chain seq x y z
N MET A 1 14.87 5.19 -2.73
CA MET A 1 13.94 6.34 -2.66
C MET A 1 14.65 7.54 -2.05
N ARG A 2 14.48 8.74 -2.61
CA ARG A 2 15.05 9.99 -2.08
C ARG A 2 13.89 10.82 -1.49
N PHE A 3 13.71 10.75 -0.17
CA PHE A 3 12.61 11.42 0.51
C PHE A 3 12.84 12.94 0.55
N ARG A 4 11.92 13.72 -0.03
CA ARG A 4 11.91 15.19 0.06
C ARG A 4 11.61 15.67 1.48
N TYR A 5 10.86 14.87 2.23
CA TYR A 5 10.56 15.05 3.65
C TYR A 5 11.06 13.84 4.42
N ARG A 6 12.23 13.95 5.07
CA ARG A 6 12.84 12.79 5.75
C ARG A 6 11.97 12.23 6.88
N TRP A 7 11.16 13.06 7.54
CA TRP A 7 10.25 12.68 8.61
C TRP A 7 9.06 11.85 8.13
N SER A 8 8.67 11.97 6.85
CA SER A 8 7.53 11.20 6.32
C SER A 8 7.92 9.77 5.98
N SER A 9 9.23 9.45 5.90
CA SER A 9 9.73 8.11 5.58
C SER A 9 9.09 7.04 6.46
N ASP A 10 9.00 7.29 7.78
CA ASP A 10 8.45 6.35 8.75
C ASP A 10 6.91 6.30 8.75
N LEU A 11 6.24 7.14 7.96
CA LEU A 11 4.79 7.08 7.77
C LEU A 11 4.37 6.14 6.64
N HIS A 12 5.31 5.75 5.78
CA HIS A 12 5.05 4.80 4.68
C HIS A 12 4.99 3.34 5.14
N PHE A 13 5.38 3.05 6.38
CA PHE A 13 5.36 1.70 6.95
C PHE A 13 5.10 1.77 8.46
N ILE A 14 4.40 0.79 9.03
CA ILE A 14 4.16 0.74 10.48
C ILE A 14 5.23 -0.14 11.14
N ASN A 15 6.10 0.46 11.95
CA ASN A 15 6.99 -0.22 12.90
C ASN A 15 6.59 0.14 14.34
N THR A 16 6.20 -0.82 15.18
CA THR A 16 5.91 -0.61 16.62
C THR A 16 7.19 -0.88 17.47
N PRO A 17 7.59 -0.05 18.48
CA PRO A 17 6.92 0.10 19.81
C PRO A 17 7.13 1.47 20.56
N ASP A 18 6.90 1.46 21.90
CA ASP A 18 6.31 2.46 22.84
C ASP A 18 6.84 3.92 22.99
N HIS A 19 5.88 4.80 23.31
CA HIS A 19 5.96 6.07 24.09
C HIS A 19 6.13 7.45 23.43
N LEU A 20 5.79 7.68 22.16
CA LEU A 20 5.80 9.06 21.59
C LEU A 20 4.53 9.40 20.80
N CYS A 21 3.71 10.32 21.33
CA CYS A 21 2.49 10.83 20.70
C CYS A 21 2.33 12.35 20.88
N SER A 22 3.08 13.18 20.14
CA SER A 22 2.61 14.53 19.83
C SER A 22 3.29 15.12 18.59
N TYR A 23 2.48 15.59 17.63
CA TYR A 23 2.91 16.35 16.46
C TYR A 23 1.88 17.45 16.15
N ASN A 24 2.33 18.65 15.81
CA ASN A 24 1.48 19.82 15.55
C ASN A 24 1.41 20.10 14.04
N TYR A 25 0.25 19.91 13.43
CA TYR A 25 0.02 19.99 11.98
C TYR A 25 -0.58 21.36 11.59
N ILE A 26 0.06 22.08 10.67
CA ILE A 26 -0.48 23.30 10.05
C ILE A 26 -1.43 22.86 8.91
N ASN A 27 -2.68 23.34 8.92
CA ASN A 27 -3.78 22.91 8.05
C ASN A 27 -3.54 23.09 6.53
N ASN A 28 -2.79 22.20 5.92
CA ASN A 28 -2.72 22.04 4.47
C ASN A 28 -3.59 20.84 4.05
N VAL A 29 -4.82 21.11 3.61
CA VAL A 29 -5.81 20.08 3.26
C VAL A 29 -5.36 19.28 2.03
N THR A 30 -4.66 19.90 1.09
CA THR A 30 -4.11 19.22 -0.10
C THR A 30 -3.07 18.19 0.32
N GLU A 31 -2.15 18.56 1.20
CA GLU A 31 -1.11 17.66 1.71
C GLU A 31 -1.72 16.52 2.54
N ALA A 32 -2.72 16.82 3.38
CA ALA A 32 -3.43 15.80 4.16
C ALA A 32 -4.13 14.78 3.25
N LEU A 33 -4.76 15.23 2.15
CA LEU A 33 -5.42 14.35 1.19
C LEU A 33 -4.43 13.47 0.43
N LEU A 34 -3.29 14.03 0.01
CA LEU A 34 -2.23 13.27 -0.65
C LEU A 34 -1.65 12.20 0.27
N PHE A 35 -1.37 12.54 1.53
CA PHE A 35 -0.90 11.56 2.53
C PHE A 35 -1.95 10.49 2.81
N LEU A 36 -3.21 10.86 3.00
CA LEU A 36 -4.29 9.90 3.27
C LEU A 36 -4.45 8.90 2.13
N SER A 37 -4.50 9.37 0.88
CA SER A 37 -4.58 8.51 -0.30
C SER A 37 -3.41 7.54 -0.38
N HIS A 38 -2.20 8.05 -0.14
CA HIS A 38 -0.97 7.25 -0.18
C HIS A 38 -0.95 6.17 0.91
N PHE A 39 -1.26 6.51 2.16
CA PHE A 39 -1.23 5.55 3.27
C PHE A 39 -2.33 4.50 3.19
N ILE A 40 -3.48 4.83 2.60
CA ILE A 40 -4.50 3.81 2.26
C ILE A 40 -3.91 2.83 1.25
N GLY A 41 -3.12 3.26 0.26
CA GLY A 41 -2.41 2.34 -0.63
C GLY A 41 -1.41 1.46 0.12
N ASP A 42 -0.52 2.08 0.90
CA ASP A 42 0.56 1.39 1.60
C ASP A 42 0.04 0.34 2.60
N ILE A 43 -1.02 0.64 3.38
CA ILE A 43 -1.55 -0.33 4.36
C ILE A 43 -2.16 -1.58 3.69
N HIS A 44 -2.58 -1.48 2.42
CA HIS A 44 -3.07 -2.63 1.66
C HIS A 44 -1.93 -3.45 1.02
N GLN A 45 -0.68 -2.94 1.05
CA GLN A 45 0.51 -3.70 0.64
C GLN A 45 0.93 -4.61 1.83
N PRO A 46 0.78 -5.95 1.74
CA PRO A 46 0.98 -6.84 2.89
C PRO A 46 2.35 -6.71 3.60
N LEU A 47 3.42 -6.44 2.86
CA LEU A 47 4.77 -6.29 3.38
C LEU A 47 5.07 -4.91 3.99
N HIS A 48 4.21 -3.91 3.79
CA HIS A 48 4.23 -2.67 4.59
C HIS A 48 3.69 -2.89 6.01
N VAL A 49 3.01 -4.03 6.24
CA VAL A 49 2.59 -4.54 7.56
C VAL A 49 3.32 -5.87 7.86
N GLY A 50 4.59 -5.97 7.43
CA GLY A 50 5.41 -7.17 7.57
C GLY A 50 6.24 -7.24 8.85
N PHE A 51 7.12 -8.24 8.94
CA PHE A 51 7.95 -8.43 10.12
C PHE A 51 9.07 -7.39 10.22
N ARG A 52 9.33 -6.92 11.45
CA ARG A 52 10.46 -6.02 11.72
C ARG A 52 11.82 -6.68 11.48
N SER A 53 11.94 -7.98 11.76
CA SER A 53 13.18 -8.75 11.64
C SER A 53 13.74 -8.77 10.21
N ASP A 54 12.85 -8.75 9.22
CA ASP A 54 13.21 -8.73 7.79
C ASP A 54 12.92 -7.38 7.10
N LYS A 55 12.50 -6.38 7.89
CA LYS A 55 12.11 -5.04 7.43
C LYS A 55 11.03 -5.10 6.34
N GLY A 56 9.98 -5.89 6.58
CA GLY A 56 8.92 -6.10 5.60
C GLY A 56 9.41 -6.84 4.36
N GLY A 57 10.31 -7.82 4.53
CA GLY A 57 10.89 -8.58 3.42
C GLY A 57 11.98 -7.85 2.63
N ASN A 58 12.44 -6.66 3.04
CA ASN A 58 13.54 -5.96 2.39
C ASN A 58 14.90 -6.69 2.54
N THR A 59 15.06 -7.53 3.57
CA THR A 59 16.28 -8.33 3.75
C THR A 59 16.19 -9.73 3.13
N ILE A 60 15.02 -10.11 2.60
CA ILE A 60 14.80 -11.41 1.97
C ILE A 60 15.17 -11.31 0.49
N LYS A 61 16.32 -11.87 0.13
CA LYS A 61 16.78 -11.95 -1.26
C LYS A 61 16.05 -13.07 -1.99
N VAL A 62 15.53 -12.76 -3.16
CA VAL A 62 14.81 -13.71 -4.03
C VAL A 62 15.38 -13.70 -5.44
N THR A 63 14.98 -14.69 -6.22
CA THR A 63 15.19 -14.71 -7.67
C THR A 63 13.82 -14.57 -8.32
N TRP A 64 13.53 -13.41 -8.91
CA TRP A 64 12.30 -13.16 -9.65
C TRP A 64 12.57 -13.45 -11.13
N PHE A 65 12.03 -14.55 -11.67
CA PHE A 65 12.41 -15.08 -12.98
C PHE A 65 13.94 -15.24 -13.11
N ASN A 66 14.58 -14.53 -14.04
CA ASN A 66 16.02 -14.62 -14.28
C ASN A 66 16.81 -13.47 -13.62
N ARG A 67 16.19 -12.67 -12.75
CA ARG A 67 16.83 -11.53 -12.07
C ARG A 67 16.82 -11.68 -10.55
N LYS A 68 17.89 -11.23 -9.90
CA LYS A 68 17.94 -11.11 -8.44
C LYS A 68 17.11 -9.91 -7.98
N ASP A 69 16.38 -10.08 -6.88
CA ASP A 69 15.61 -9.01 -6.25
C ASP A 69 15.44 -9.21 -4.73
N VAL A 70 14.69 -8.33 -4.08
CA VAL A 70 14.22 -8.42 -2.70
C VAL A 70 12.71 -8.62 -2.67
N LEU A 71 12.23 -9.41 -1.71
CA LEU A 71 10.81 -9.79 -1.63
C LEU A 71 9.88 -8.57 -1.58
N HIS A 72 10.25 -7.54 -0.82
CA HIS A 72 9.46 -6.30 -0.73
C HIS A 72 9.24 -5.64 -2.09
N HIS A 73 10.30 -5.49 -2.88
CA HIS A 73 10.25 -4.87 -4.20
C HIS A 73 9.40 -5.66 -5.20
N VAL A 74 9.42 -7.00 -5.09
CA VAL A 74 8.58 -7.86 -5.93
C VAL A 74 7.10 -7.55 -5.72
N TRP A 75 6.67 -7.34 -4.48
CA TRP A 75 5.29 -6.99 -4.15
C TRP A 75 4.95 -5.54 -4.51
N ASP A 76 5.82 -4.58 -4.19
CA ASP A 76 5.60 -3.15 -4.48
C ASP A 76 5.46 -2.87 -5.97
N THR A 77 6.25 -3.57 -6.79
CA THR A 77 6.55 -3.10 -8.14
C THR A 77 6.48 -4.21 -9.17
N ASP A 78 7.22 -5.31 -8.99
CA ASP A 78 7.42 -6.24 -10.09
C ASP A 78 6.20 -7.06 -10.46
N LEU A 79 5.44 -7.48 -9.45
CA LEU A 79 4.20 -8.20 -9.65
C LEU A 79 3.20 -7.31 -10.41
N ILE A 80 3.04 -6.07 -9.97
CA ILE A 80 2.12 -5.10 -10.59
C ILE A 80 2.56 -4.80 -12.03
N LYS A 81 3.82 -4.44 -12.24
CA LYS A 81 4.36 -4.16 -13.59
C LYS A 81 4.21 -5.35 -14.55
N ARG A 82 4.34 -6.56 -14.03
CA ARG A 82 4.14 -7.77 -14.84
C ARG A 82 2.69 -7.94 -15.24
N GLU A 83 1.75 -7.71 -14.33
CA GLU A 83 0.32 -7.77 -14.65
C GLU A 83 -0.09 -6.60 -15.57
N GLU A 84 0.42 -5.40 -15.34
CA GLU A 84 0.27 -4.25 -16.25
C GLU A 84 0.80 -4.56 -17.65
N GLY A 85 1.97 -5.20 -17.76
CA GLY A 85 2.56 -5.58 -19.05
C GLY A 85 1.77 -6.64 -19.84
N ARG A 86 0.72 -7.24 -19.25
CA ARG A 86 -0.24 -8.06 -20.00
C ARG A 86 -1.24 -7.23 -20.78
N PHE A 87 -1.43 -5.97 -20.38
CA PHE A 87 -2.24 -4.99 -21.09
C PHE A 87 -1.38 -4.30 -22.13
N ASN A 88 -1.87 -4.24 -23.36
CA ASN A 88 -1.10 -3.77 -24.50
C ASN A 88 -1.22 -2.24 -24.65
N VAL A 89 -0.98 -1.49 -23.57
CA VAL A 89 -1.24 -0.05 -23.52
C VAL A 89 -0.14 0.72 -22.79
N SER A 90 0.05 1.97 -23.20
CA SER A 90 1.01 2.92 -22.63
C SER A 90 0.62 3.47 -21.26
N ASN A 91 -0.54 3.10 -20.71
CA ASN A 91 -1.05 3.62 -19.45
C ASN A 91 -1.75 2.54 -18.60
N VAL A 92 -2.00 2.88 -17.32
CA VAL A 92 -2.58 1.99 -16.32
C VAL A 92 -4.12 1.92 -16.37
N ASP A 93 -4.76 2.63 -17.31
CA ASP A 93 -6.22 2.84 -17.29
C ASP A 93 -7.00 1.54 -17.57
N GLU A 94 -6.49 0.68 -18.46
CA GLU A 94 -7.12 -0.61 -18.75
C GLU A 94 -7.04 -1.54 -17.52
N PHE A 95 -5.89 -1.55 -16.84
CA PHE A 95 -5.71 -2.32 -15.62
C PHE A 95 -6.66 -1.86 -14.51
N ILE A 96 -6.82 -0.54 -14.34
CA ILE A 96 -7.79 0.05 -13.41
C ILE A 96 -9.20 -0.35 -13.80
N THR A 97 -9.54 -0.26 -15.09
CA THR A 97 -10.87 -0.60 -15.60
C THR A 97 -11.21 -2.06 -15.32
N GLU A 98 -10.28 -2.99 -15.54
CA GLU A 98 -10.47 -4.40 -15.20
C GLU A 98 -10.71 -4.63 -13.71
N ILE A 99 -9.93 -3.98 -12.83
CA ILE A 99 -10.13 -4.08 -11.38
C ILE A 99 -11.51 -3.55 -11.00
N GLN A 100 -11.91 -2.39 -11.52
CA GLN A 100 -13.24 -1.82 -11.30
C GLN A 100 -14.36 -2.75 -11.77
N GLN A 101 -14.19 -3.39 -12.93
CA GLN A 101 -15.15 -4.37 -13.43
C GLN A 101 -15.24 -5.60 -12.51
N LYS A 102 -14.10 -6.11 -12.03
CA LYS A 102 -14.07 -7.24 -11.07
C LYS A 102 -14.76 -6.88 -9.76
N ILE A 103 -14.55 -5.66 -9.24
CA ILE A 103 -15.24 -5.15 -8.05
C ILE A 103 -16.76 -5.13 -8.26
N LYS A 104 -17.22 -4.63 -9.42
CA LYS A 104 -18.66 -4.51 -9.73
C LYS A 104 -19.34 -5.83 -10.09
N SER A 105 -18.58 -6.86 -10.44
CA SER A 105 -19.10 -8.16 -10.88
C SER A 105 -18.65 -9.28 -9.96
N LYS A 106 -17.45 -9.84 -10.21
CA LYS A 106 -16.91 -11.02 -9.54
C LYS A 106 -16.82 -10.88 -8.02
N TRP A 107 -16.47 -9.69 -7.52
CA TRP A 107 -16.24 -9.44 -6.09
C TRP A 107 -17.37 -8.65 -5.43
N VAL A 108 -18.50 -8.45 -6.11
CA VAL A 108 -19.60 -7.62 -5.59
C VAL A 108 -20.06 -8.05 -4.18
N ASN A 109 -20.08 -9.35 -3.91
CA ASN A 109 -20.47 -9.91 -2.61
C ASN A 109 -19.42 -9.65 -1.51
N GLN A 110 -18.17 -9.38 -1.86
CA GLN A 110 -17.09 -9.08 -0.92
C GLN A 110 -17.02 -7.60 -0.57
N VAL A 111 -17.51 -6.71 -1.44
CA VAL A 111 -17.46 -5.25 -1.23
C VAL A 111 -18.13 -4.84 0.09
N ASN A 112 -19.30 -5.41 0.40
CA ASN A 112 -19.99 -5.13 1.65
C ASN A 112 -19.17 -5.54 2.88
N VAL A 113 -18.34 -6.59 2.76
CA VAL A 113 -17.45 -7.06 3.83
C VAL A 113 -16.24 -6.14 3.95
N TRP A 114 -15.66 -5.70 2.84
CA TRP A 114 -14.51 -4.77 2.84
C TRP A 114 -14.86 -3.38 3.37
N GLN A 115 -16.09 -2.93 3.15
CA GLN A 115 -16.62 -1.67 3.69
C GLN A 115 -17.03 -1.79 5.16
N ALA A 116 -17.22 -3.02 5.66
CA ALA A 116 -17.63 -3.24 7.03
C ALA A 116 -16.48 -2.93 7.99
N CYS A 117 -16.82 -2.20 9.04
CA CYS A 117 -15.92 -1.66 10.02
C CYS A 117 -16.42 -2.08 11.40
N SER A 118 -15.57 -2.65 12.24
CA SER A 118 -15.99 -3.10 13.58
C SER A 118 -16.38 -1.92 14.49
N GLY A 119 -17.64 -1.90 14.91
CA GLY A 119 -18.21 -0.87 15.79
C GLY A 119 -18.57 0.45 15.09
N ASN A 120 -19.06 1.43 15.85
CA ASN A 120 -19.43 2.77 15.33
C ASN A 120 -18.20 3.67 15.06
N LYS A 121 -17.10 3.11 14.55
CA LYS A 121 -15.87 3.85 14.27
C LYS A 121 -15.96 4.56 12.92
N ARG A 122 -15.44 5.79 12.84
CA ARG A 122 -15.36 6.57 11.58
C ARG A 122 -14.28 6.04 10.61
N THR A 123 -13.27 5.32 11.12
CA THR A 123 -12.16 4.74 10.34
C THR A 123 -11.73 3.41 10.96
N CYS A 124 -11.19 2.50 10.13
CA CYS A 124 -10.72 1.18 10.56
C CYS A 124 -9.35 0.84 9.98
N PRO A 125 -8.27 1.47 10.47
CA PRO A 125 -6.91 1.06 10.09
C PRO A 125 -6.51 -0.30 10.72
N ASN A 126 -7.21 -0.72 11.78
CA ASN A 126 -6.97 -1.97 12.49
C ASN A 126 -7.99 -3.04 12.05
N MET A 127 -7.99 -3.40 10.77
CA MET A 127 -8.79 -4.53 10.27
C MET A 127 -8.31 -5.86 10.86
#